data_AF-A0A0G0N997-F1
#
_entry.id   AF-A0A0G0N997-F1
#
_cell.length_a   1.000
_cell.length_b   1.000
_cell.length_c   1.000
_cell.angle_alpha   90.00
_cell.angle_beta   90.00
_cell.angle_gamma   90.00
#
_symmetry.space_group_name_H-M   'P 1'
#
loop_
_entity.id
_entity.type
_entity.pdbx_description
1 polymer ?
#
loop_
_entity_poly.entity_id
_entity_poly.type
_entity_poly.pdbx_seq_one_letter_code
_entity_poly.pdbx_strand_id
1 'polypeptide(L)' 'MIKKEFTVNVLKIVSAIPKGSLMTYSQVAKAAGSPRGYRAVGNILNRNYREKEWQLPFEELEPVP' A
#
# COMPACT_ATOMS: atom_id res chain seq x y z
N MET A 1 -7.94 17.29 -8.33
CA MET A 1 -7.25 16.77 -7.12
C MET A 1 -5.79 16.50 -7.49
N ILE A 2 -4.83 17.29 -6.98
CA ILE A 2 -3.41 17.07 -7.25
C ILE A 2 -2.97 15.82 -6.46
N LYS A 3 -2.82 14.68 -7.13
CA LYS A 3 -2.15 13.52 -6.52
C LYS A 3 -0.68 13.86 -6.39
N LYS A 4 -0.14 13.80 -5.16
CA LYS A 4 1.30 13.97 -4.92
C LYS A 4 2.07 12.95 -5.76
N GLU A 5 3.14 13.39 -6.42
CA GLU A 5 3.97 12.57 -7.32
C GLU A 5 4.41 11.26 -6.67
N PHE A 6 4.82 11.33 -5.39
CA PHE A 6 5.18 10.15 -4.59
C PHE A 6 4.05 9.09 -4.53
N THR A 7 2.79 9.52 -4.36
CA THR A 7 1.64 8.60 -4.33
C THR A 7 1.45 7.89 -5.66
N VAL A 8 1.60 8.61 -6.77
CA VAL A 8 1.48 8.03 -8.11
C VAL A 8 2.58 7.00 -8.35
N ASN A 9 3.81 7.33 -7.98
CA ASN A 9 4.96 6.44 -8.15
C ASN A 9 4.82 5.17 -7.31
N VAL A 10 4.39 5.30 -6.05
CA VAL A 10 4.11 4.14 -5.18
C VAL A 10 3.07 3.21 -5.80
N LEU A 11 1.94 3.74 -6.28
CA LEU A 11 0.89 2.92 -6.88
C LEU A 11 1.35 2.23 -8.16
N LYS A 12 2.13 2.92 -9.01
CA LYS A 12 2.73 2.32 -10.21
C LYS A 12 3.66 1.17 -9.87
N ILE A 13 4.58 1.37 -8.92
CA ILE A 13 5.54 0.34 -8.48
C ILE A 13 4.80 -0.88 -7.94
N VAL A 14 3.82 -0.68 -7.05
CA VAL A 14 3.07 -1.79 -6.45
C VAL A 14 2.26 -2.56 -7.49
N SER A 15 1.67 -1.86 -8.47
CA SER A 15 0.93 -2.50 -9.57
C SER A 15 1.79 -3.36 -10.50
N ALA A 16 3.11 -3.13 -10.51
CA ALA A 16 4.07 -3.85 -11.34
C ALA A 16 4.73 -5.05 -10.65
N ILE A 17 4.40 -5.32 -9.37
CA ILE A 17 4.97 -6.47 -8.64
C ILE A 17 4.48 -7.77 -9.32
N PRO A 18 5.38 -8.66 -9.77
CA PRO A 18 5.00 -9.91 -10.42
C PRO A 18 4.20 -10.83 -9.48
N LYS A 19 3.26 -11.59 -10.04
CA LYS A 19 2.51 -12.60 -9.27
C LYS A 19 3.47 -13.62 -8.64
N GLY A 20 3.28 -13.92 -7.36
CA GLY A 20 4.16 -14.81 -6.60
C GLY A 20 5.43 -14.15 -6.07
N SER A 21 5.65 -12.87 -6.37
CA SER A 21 6.72 -12.05 -5.78
C SER A 21 6.16 -11.11 -4.70
N LEU A 22 7.03 -10.69 -3.80
CA LEU A 22 6.69 -9.75 -2.73
C LEU A 22 7.67 -8.58 -2.73
N MET A 23 7.21 -7.44 -2.22
CA MET A 23 8.05 -6.27 -2.01
C MET A 23 7.67 -5.60 -0.70
N THR A 24 8.65 -5.23 0.12
CA THR A 24 8.39 -4.58 1.41
C THR A 24 8.10 -3.10 1.24
N TYR A 25 7.44 -2.47 2.22
CA TYR A 25 7.18 -1.03 2.19
C TYR A 25 8.47 -0.19 2.10
N SER A 26 9.58 -0.64 2.68
CA SER A 26 10.87 0.03 2.58
C SER A 26 11.46 -0.09 1.17
N GLN A 27 11.34 -1.25 0.53
CA GLN A 27 11.76 -1.45 -0.86
C GLN A 27 10.94 -0.58 -1.82
N VAL A 28 9.60 -0.52 -1.64
CA VAL A 28 8.71 0.34 -2.42
C VAL A 28 9.08 1.82 -2.23
N ALA A 29 9.31 2.25 -0.99
CA ALA A 29 9.68 3.64 -0.70
C ALA A 29 11.02 4.03 -1.33
N LYS A 30 12.02 3.13 -1.28
CA LYS A 30 13.32 3.31 -1.95
C LYS A 30 13.17 3.40 -3.46
N ALA A 31 12.39 2.51 -4.07
CA ALA A 31 12.11 2.53 -5.52
C ALA A 31 11.33 3.78 -5.95
N ALA A 32 10.48 4.33 -5.07
CA ALA A 32 9.73 5.56 -5.28
C ALA A 32 10.55 6.85 -5.01
N GLY A 33 11.87 6.74 -4.76
CA GLY A 33 12.75 7.88 -4.54
C GLY A 33 12.73 8.47 -3.12
N SER A 34 12.04 7.84 -2.17
CA SER A 34 12.01 8.28 -0.77
C SER A 34 12.30 7.11 0.18
N PRO A 35 13.58 6.76 0.43
CA PRO A 35 13.94 5.61 1.28
C PRO A 35 13.37 5.66 2.69
N ARG A 36 13.12 6.86 3.24
CA ARG A 36 12.50 7.07 4.57
C ARG A 36 10.96 7.14 4.54
N GLY A 37 10.35 7.05 3.36
CA GLY A 37 8.91 7.20 3.13
C GLY A 37 8.06 5.94 3.40
N TYR A 38 8.61 4.89 4.01
CA TYR A 38 7.94 3.59 4.16
C TYR A 38 6.62 3.64 4.96
N ARG A 39 6.51 4.53 5.95
CA ARG A 39 5.22 4.76 6.66
C ARG A 39 4.16 5.37 5.74
N ALA A 40 4.57 6.28 4.85
CA ALA A 40 3.66 6.90 3.89
C ALA A 40 3.18 5.89 2.84
N VAL A 41 4.02 4.94 2.42
CA VAL A 41 3.61 3.81 1.57
C VAL A 41 2.47 3.03 2.21
N GLY A 42 2.61 2.65 3.49
CA GLY A 42 1.54 1.96 4.23
C GLY A 42 0.23 2.76 4.26
N ASN A 43 0.31 4.07 4.54
CA ASN A 43 -0.86 4.95 4.53
C ASN A 43 -1.53 5.08 3.15
N ILE A 44 -0.74 5.10 2.08
CA ILE A 44 -1.24 5.16 0.69
C ILE A 44 -1.99 3.88 0.37
N LEU A 45 -1.40 2.72 0.67
CA LEU A 45 -2.00 1.42 0.37
C LEU A 45 -3.21 1.11 1.25
N ASN A 46 -3.20 1.56 2.51
CA ASN A 46 -4.36 1.49 3.38
C ASN A 46 -5.56 2.28 2.83
N ARG A 47 -5.37 3.20 1.89
CA ARG A 47 -6.46 3.94 1.23
C ARG A 47 -6.71 3.47 -0.21
N ASN A 48 -6.01 2.44 -0.66
CA ASN A 48 -6.07 1.91 -2.03
C ASN A 48 -7.08 0.76 -2.12
N TYR A 49 -8.36 1.07 -1.92
CA TYR A 49 -9.45 0.09 -1.92
C TYR A 49 -10.02 -0.11 -3.34
N ARG A 50 -10.31 -1.37 -3.71
CA ARG A 50 -11.01 -1.73 -4.96
C ARG A 50 -12.51 -1.50 -4.87
N GLU A 51 -13.12 -1.90 -3.75
CA GLU A 51 -14.54 -1.72 -3.37
C GLU A 51 -14.66 -2.02 -1.86
N LYS A 52 -15.56 -1.34 -1.13
CA LYS A 52 -15.74 -1.53 0.32
C LYS A 52 -16.32 -2.90 0.69
N GLU A 53 -17.15 -3.47 -0.18
CA GLU A 53 -17.86 -4.75 0.07
C GLU A 53 -16.93 -5.97 0.18
N TRP A 54 -15.75 -5.92 -0.43
CA TRP A 54 -14.77 -7.02 -0.38
C TRP A 54 -13.79 -6.92 0.81
N GLN A 55 -14.00 -5.96 1.72
CA GLN A 55 -13.23 -5.87 2.95
C GLN A 55 -13.86 -6.83 3.96
N LEU A 56 -13.05 -7.68 4.58
CA LEU A 56 -13.50 -8.48 5.72
C LEU A 56 -14.10 -7.54 6.77
N PRO A 57 -15.27 -7.83 7.32
CA PRO A 57 -15.85 -7.01 8.38
C PRO A 57 -14.91 -7.09 9.59
N PHE A 58 -14.14 -6.01 9.81
CA PHE A 58 -13.22 -5.91 10.95
C PHE A 58 -13.94 -5.95 12.31
N GLU A 59 -15.28 -5.86 12.32
CA GLU A 59 -16.12 -5.91 13.52
C GLU A 59 -16.24 -7.33 14.14
N GLU A 60 -15.97 -8.40 13.38
CA GLU A 60 -16.21 -9.80 13.82
C GLU A 60 -14.98 -10.60 14.22
N LEU A 61 -13.77 -10.02 14.13
CA LEU A 61 -12.57 -10.75 14.58
C LEU A 61 -12.46 -10.62 16.10
N GLU A 62 -12.86 -11.68 16.82
CA GLU A 62 -12.53 -11.80 18.24
C GLU A 62 -11.02 -11.61 18.44
N PRO A 63 -10.60 -10.87 19.49
CA PRO A 63 -9.18 -10.70 19.78
C PRO A 63 -8.55 -12.08 20.03
N VAL A 64 -7.53 -12.41 19.24
CA VAL A 64 -6.75 -13.65 19.42
C VAL A 64 -6.02 -13.57 20.78
N PRO A 65 -6.15 -14.58 21.66
CA PRO A 65 -5.46 -14.62 22.95
C PRO A 65 -3.93 -14.70 22.81
#